data_AF-A0A2E4YXR7-F1
#
_entry.id   AF-A0A2E4YXR7-F1
#
_cell.length_a   1.000
_cell.length_b   1.000
_cell.length_c   1.000
_cell.angle_alpha   90.00
_cell.angle_beta   90.00
_cell.angle_gamma   90.00
#
_symmetry.space_group_name_H-M   'P 1'
#
loop_
_entity.id
_entity.type
_entity.pdbx_description
1 polymer ?
#
loop_
_entity_poly.entity_id
_entity_poly.type
_entity_poly.pdbx_seq_one_letter_code
_entity_poly.pdbx_strand_id
1 'polypeptide(L)' 'MTSIIDQHASRTNAEFLIFTTSFCPYCTAATRLLDQVGRTWKEVNLDTEPETLSEIKRITEHRPVPIIL' A
#
# COMPACT_ATOMS: atom_id res chain seq x y z
N MET A 1 -12.44 -13.83 -9.57
CA MET A 1 -11.26 -13.72 -8.69
C MET A 1 -11.06 -12.23 -8.43
N THR A 2 -11.62 -11.71 -7.34
CA THR A 2 -11.51 -10.28 -7.02
C THR A 2 -10.14 -10.03 -6.41
N SER A 3 -9.31 -9.21 -7.05
CA SER A 3 -7.98 -8.89 -6.55
C SER A 3 -8.09 -8.14 -5.22
N ILE A 4 -7.18 -8.38 -4.28
CA ILE A 4 -7.16 -7.66 -3.00
C ILE A 4 -6.99 -6.15 -3.20
N ILE A 5 -6.35 -5.76 -4.31
CA ILE A 5 -6.21 -4.38 -4.76
C ILE A 5 -7.57 -3.77 -5.09
N ASP A 6 -8.44 -4.50 -5.80
CA ASP A 6 -9.80 -4.03 -6.16
C ASP A 6 -10.68 -3.84 -4.91
N GLN A 7 -10.53 -4.70 -3.91
CA GLN A 7 -11.23 -4.53 -2.62
C GLN A 7 -10.77 -3.28 -1.87
N HIS A 8 -9.48 -2.98 -1.88
CA HIS A 8 -8.97 -1.78 -1.23
C HIS A 8 -9.30 -0.51 -2.02
N ALA A 9 -9.25 -0.57 -3.34
CA ALA A 9 -9.63 0.52 -4.24
C ALA A 9 -11.13 0.84 -4.11
N SER A 10 -12.01 -0.16 -4.05
CA SER A 10 -13.46 0.06 -3.88
C SER A 10 -13.86 0.58 -2.50
N ARG A 11 -13.00 0.44 -1.48
CA ARG A 11 -13.24 0.91 -0.10
C ARG A 11 -12.69 2.32 0.16
N THR A 12 -11.97 2.91 -0.78
CA THR A 12 -11.35 4.23 -0.61
C THR A 12 -11.65 5.14 -1.78
N ASN A 13 -11.69 6.45 -1.53
CA ASN A 13 -11.80 7.47 -2.58
C ASN A 13 -10.44 8.16 -2.82
N ALA A 14 -9.36 7.54 -2.37
CA ALA A 14 -7.99 8.03 -2.53
C ALA A 14 -7.45 7.70 -3.93
N GLU A 15 -6.58 8.57 -4.45
CA GLU A 15 -5.94 8.39 -5.76
C GLU A 15 -4.90 7.28 -5.76
N PHE A 16 -4.25 7.03 -4.62
CA PHE A 16 -3.19 6.03 -4.49
C PHE A 16 -3.44 5.06 -3.33
N LEU A 17 -3.00 3.82 -3.52
CA LEU A 17 -2.88 2.82 -2.46
C LEU A 17 -1.41 2.61 -2.12
N ILE A 18 -1.05 2.85 -0.86
CA ILE A 18 0.30 2.58 -0.37
C ILE A 18 0.30 1.41 0.62
N PHE A 19 1.07 0.38 0.30
CA PHE A 19 1.29 -0.74 1.21
C PHE A 19 2.57 -0.50 2.01
N THR A 20 2.41 -0.52 3.33
CA THR A 20 3.47 -0.21 4.29
C THR A 20 3.62 -1.33 5.31
N THR A 21 4.67 -1.23 6.12
CA THR A 21 4.89 -2.05 7.32
C THR A 21 5.22 -1.10 8.47
N SER A 22 4.99 -1.57 9.69
CA SER A 22 5.15 -0.80 10.93
C SER A 22 6.59 -0.36 11.17
N PHE A 23 7.58 -1.08 10.62
CA PHE A 23 8.99 -0.76 10.74
C PHE A 23 9.65 -0.61 9.36
N CYS A 24 9.41 0.53 8.70
CA CYS A 24 10.08 0.85 7.44
C CYS A 24 10.28 2.37 7.29
N PRO A 25 11.53 2.87 7.34
CA PRO A 25 11.80 4.30 7.17
C PRO A 25 11.44 4.82 5.77
N TYR A 26 11.49 3.95 4.76
CA TYR A 26 11.11 4.31 3.39
C TYR A 26 9.60 4.52 3.23
N CYS A 27 8.77 3.79 3.97
CA CYS A 27 7.32 4.03 3.98
C CYS A 27 6.99 5.43 4.49
N THR A 28 7.64 5.88 5.56
CA THR A 28 7.49 7.25 6.07
C THR A 28 7.95 8.30 5.07
N ALA A 29 9.03 8.03 4.32
CA ALA A 29 9.48 8.94 3.26
C ALA A 29 8.46 9.02 2.10
N ALA A 30 7.88 7.88 1.71
CA ALA A 30 6.89 7.82 0.64
C ALA A 30 5.59 8.57 0.99
N THR A 31 5.05 8.40 2.21
CA THR A 31 3.85 9.15 2.63
C THR A 31 4.11 10.65 2.70
N ARG A 32 5.28 11.07 3.19
CA ARG A 32 5.69 12.49 3.17
C ARG A 32 5.80 13.05 1.75
N LEU A 33 6.28 12.27 0.79
CA LEU A 33 6.34 12.71 -0.60
C LEU A 33 4.93 12.90 -1.17
N LEU A 34 4.01 11.98 -0.92
CA LEU A 34 2.62 12.08 -1.38
C LEU A 34 1.91 13.29 -0.73
N ASP A 35 2.20 13.56 0.54
CA ASP A 35 1.73 14.74 1.27
C ASP A 35 2.24 16.05 0.63
N GLN A 36 3.53 16.10 0.30
CA GLN A 36 4.15 17.26 -0.38
C GLN A 36 3.57 17.51 -1.77
N VAL A 37 3.18 16.47 -2.50
CA VAL A 37 2.55 16.57 -3.82
C VAL A 37 1.04 16.89 -3.70
N GLY A 38 0.46 16.81 -2.50
CA GLY A 38 -0.95 17.13 -2.24
C GLY A 38 -1.93 16.13 -2.84
N ARG A 39 -1.50 14.88 -3.01
CA ARG A 39 -2.35 13.79 -3.53
C ARG A 39 -2.99 13.04 -2.40
N THR A 40 -4.12 12.42 -2.65
CA THR A 40 -4.77 11.56 -1.64
C THR A 40 -4.25 10.13 -1.74
N TRP A 41 -3.89 9.52 -0.62
CA TRP A 41 -3.51 8.12 -0.57
C TRP A 41 -4.16 7.41 0.60
N LYS A 42 -4.32 6.09 0.46
CA LYS A 42 -4.76 5.20 1.52
C LYS A 42 -3.62 4.26 1.89
N GLU A 43 -3.22 4.32 3.15
CA GLU A 43 -2.22 3.43 3.72
C GLU A 43 -2.86 2.11 4.17
N VAL A 44 -2.22 1.01 3.79
CA VAL A 44 -2.57 -0.37 4.16
C VAL A 44 -1.35 -0.99 4.85
N ASN A 45 -1.48 -1.26 6.15
CA ASN A 45 -0.42 -1.89 6.92
C ASN A 45 -0.45 -3.41 6.70
N LEU A 46 0.61 -3.95 6.12
CA LEU A 46 0.73 -5.38 5.84
C LEU A 46 1.04 -6.23 7.09
N ASP A 47 1.49 -5.64 8.18
CA ASP A 47 1.75 -6.36 9.44
C ASP A 47 0.45 -6.76 10.13
N THR A 48 -0.62 -6.00 9.93
CA THR A 48 -1.94 -6.29 10.49
C THR A 48 -2.74 -7.27 9.64
N GLU A 49 -2.33 -7.51 8.39
CA GLU A 49 -3.06 -8.33 7.43
C GLU A 49 -2.12 -9.31 6.68
N PRO A 50 -1.78 -10.46 7.29
CA PRO A 50 -0.82 -11.42 6.71
C PRO A 50 -1.30 -12.08 5.41
N GLU A 51 -2.62 -12.21 5.23
CA GLU A 51 -3.21 -12.69 3.97
C GLU A 51 -2.96 -11.69 2.83
N THR A 52 -3.17 -10.40 3.10
CA THR A 52 -2.90 -9.29 2.17
C THR A 52 -1.42 -9.24 1.80
N LEU A 53 -0.51 -9.42 2.76
CA LEU A 53 0.94 -9.45 2.52
C LEU A 53 1.35 -10.53 1.51
N SER A 54 0.83 -11.75 1.66
CA SER A 54 1.20 -12.88 0.80
C SER A 54 0.71 -12.67 -0.64
N GLU A 55 -0.50 -12.15 -0.78
CA GLU A 55 -1.11 -11.81 -2.06
C GLU A 55 -0.37 -10.67 -2.76
N ILE A 56 -0.09 -9.57 -2.04
CA ILE A 56 0.63 -8.42 -2.58
C ILE A 56 2.06 -8.80 -2.98
N LYS A 57 2.76 -9.63 -2.21
CA LYS A 57 4.07 -10.17 -2.61
C LYS A 57 3.98 -10.96 -3.90
N ARG A 58 2.94 -11.76 -4.08
CA ARG A 58 2.74 -12.53 -5.32
C ARG A 58 2.45 -11.62 -6.51
N ILE A 59 1.57 -10.63 -6.35
CA ILE A 59 1.18 -9.69 -7.41
C ILE A 59 2.34 -8.78 -7.81
N THR A 60 3.14 -8.33 -6.83
CA THR A 60 4.25 -7.40 -7.06
C THR A 60 5.58 -8.08 -7.33
N GLU A 61 5.60 -9.40 -7.56
CA GLU A 61 6.81 -10.18 -7.82
C GLU A 61 7.89 -10.03 -6.72
N HIS A 62 7.48 -10.11 -5.46
CA HIS A 62 8.33 -10.00 -4.27
C HIS A 62 9.07 -8.66 -4.13
N ARG A 63 8.53 -7.56 -4.67
CA ARG A 63 9.10 -6.23 -4.45
C ARG A 63 9.03 -5.84 -2.97
N PRO A 64 10.08 -5.19 -2.43
CA PRO A 64 10.08 -4.68 -1.07
C PRO A 64 9.13 -3.48 -0.94
N VAL A 65 8.59 -3.27 0.26
CA VAL A 65 7.85 -2.05 0.60
C VAL A 65 8.77 -0.82 0.58
N PRO A 66 8.27 0.41 0.32
CA PRO A 66 6.87 0.77 0.05
C PRO A 66 6.43 0.44 -1.38
N ILE A 67 5.19 -0.07 -1.52
CA ILE A 67 4.54 -0.30 -2.82
C ILE A 67 3.42 0.74 -2.97
N ILE A 68 3.42 1.47 -4.08
CA ILE A 68 2.41 2.48 -4.40
C ILE A 68 1.71 2.06 -5.70
N LEU A 69 0.39 1.94 -5.66
CA LEU A 69 -0.48 1.61 -6.80
C LEU A 69 -1.48 2.73 -7.06
#